data_AF-A0A0N4ZBN9-F1
#
_entry.id   AF-A0A0N4ZBN9-F1
#
_cell.length_a   1.000
_cell.length_b   1.000
_cell.length_c   1.000
_cell.angle_alpha   90.00
_cell.angle_beta   90.00
_cell.angle_gamma   90.00
#
_symmetry.space_group_name_H-M   'P 1'
#
loop_
_entity.id
_entity.type
_entity.pdbx_description
1 polymer ?
#
loop_
_entity_poly.entity_id
_entity_poly.type
_entity_poly.pdbx_seq_one_letter_code
_entity_poly.pdbx_strand_id
1 'polypeptide(L)'
;MNCSIEVDPNQNINAIDKLEFNKKSNNNFIYPSSTIKIPISTIPLKLINNFSPEILKFYKEGNIILVGTVHFSDQSKIDVRRVIRATVPDGVYVELCPNRRSVLSMNEEVIINNDKNTLELLLENIRKNGLTKGIVTAFFTTHSDEFLKKTKRRPGGEFRVAKKECSKIKNSIFGYCDRSIQVTLTRLYKSLSLWEKFKLFKDCIDSNIDDEMAEKLLTNSPAFLKIEEFLDMAYEKYPGIYKVMIEERDQYMATILLRNYNAIFEKKANEALTGGKDMEVVNIVAIVGYGHLIGIKNCFGKEYDLDELNSITLQNENVNMYKVCYQLSLFGGALIFGYYIFKQWK
;
A
#
# COMPACT_ATOMS: atom_id res chain seq x y z
N MET A 1 -7.24 -51.33 20.37
CA MET A 1 -7.79 -50.08 20.95
C MET A 1 -6.82 -48.97 20.61
N ASN A 2 -7.00 -48.30 19.47
CA ASN A 2 -6.20 -47.14 19.09
C ASN A 2 -6.95 -45.89 19.52
N CYS A 3 -6.49 -45.27 20.60
CA CYS A 3 -7.03 -44.02 21.11
C CYS A 3 -6.36 -42.87 20.36
N SER A 4 -7.04 -42.34 19.35
CA SER A 4 -6.65 -41.11 18.67
C SER A 4 -6.96 -39.94 19.60
N ILE A 5 -5.93 -39.22 20.06
CA ILE A 5 -6.10 -37.96 20.78
C ILE A 5 -6.36 -36.88 19.72
N GLU A 6 -7.62 -36.49 19.55
CA GLU A 6 -7.97 -35.25 18.84
C GLU A 6 -7.50 -34.07 19.69
N VAL A 7 -6.43 -33.40 19.23
CA VAL A 7 -5.99 -32.13 19.79
C VAL A 7 -6.80 -31.03 19.09
N ASP A 8 -7.77 -30.46 19.79
CA ASP A 8 -8.54 -29.30 19.35
C ASP A 8 -7.61 -28.08 19.14
N PRO A 9 -7.40 -27.61 17.90
CA PRO A 9 -6.52 -26.47 17.61
C PRO A 9 -7.00 -25.15 18.24
N ASN A 10 -8.28 -25.06 18.64
CA ASN A 10 -8.88 -23.83 19.16
C ASN A 10 -8.64 -23.61 20.66
N GLN A 11 -8.27 -24.65 21.42
CA GLN A 11 -8.00 -24.49 22.85
C GLN A 11 -6.67 -23.75 23.13
N ASN A 12 -5.67 -23.91 22.26
CA ASN A 12 -4.38 -23.22 22.40
C ASN A 12 -4.41 -21.74 21.99
N ILE A 13 -5.45 -21.29 21.27
CA ILE A 13 -5.59 -19.89 20.86
C ILE A 13 -6.08 -19.03 22.03
N ASN A 14 -6.94 -19.59 22.89
CA ASN A 14 -7.56 -18.87 24.00
C ASN A 14 -6.64 -18.66 25.21
N ALA A 15 -5.62 -19.50 25.41
CA ALA A 15 -4.68 -19.37 26.54
C ALA A 15 -3.68 -18.20 26.37
N ILE A 16 -3.45 -17.73 25.13
CA ILE A 16 -2.49 -16.67 24.80
C ILE A 16 -3.09 -15.27 24.97
N ASP A 17 -4.41 -15.13 25.07
CA ASP A 17 -5.11 -13.84 25.08
C ASP A 17 -5.11 -13.11 26.45
N LYS A 18 -4.44 -13.64 27.48
CA LYS A 18 -4.27 -12.99 28.81
C LYS A 18 -2.85 -12.54 29.14
N LEU A 19 -1.93 -12.52 28.18
CA LEU A 19 -0.59 -11.97 28.39
C LEU A 19 -0.66 -10.44 28.40
N GLU A 20 -0.48 -9.84 29.58
CA GLU A 20 -0.04 -8.45 29.68
C GLU A 20 1.24 -8.31 28.84
N PHE A 21 1.18 -7.52 27.76
CA PHE A 21 2.33 -7.22 26.93
C PHE A 21 3.32 -6.36 27.73
N ASN A 22 4.15 -7.01 28.54
CA ASN A 22 5.31 -6.38 29.15
C ASN A 22 6.28 -5.97 28.03
N LYS A 23 6.72 -4.71 28.06
CA LYS A 23 7.60 -4.05 27.07
C LYS A 23 9.03 -4.62 26.98
N LYS A 24 9.24 -5.91 27.25
CA LYS A 24 10.53 -6.57 26.99
C LYS A 24 10.56 -7.05 25.55
N SER A 25 11.18 -6.24 24.68
CA SER A 25 11.64 -6.64 23.34
C SER A 25 12.36 -7.98 23.43
N ASN A 26 11.86 -9.01 22.74
CA ASN A 26 12.55 -10.29 22.68
C ASN A 26 13.66 -10.20 21.63
N ASN A 27 14.90 -9.99 22.08
CA ASN A 27 16.06 -9.82 21.19
C ASN A 27 16.36 -11.06 20.31
N ASN A 28 15.81 -12.23 20.64
CA ASN A 28 15.95 -13.47 19.87
C ASN A 28 14.80 -13.71 18.88
N PHE A 29 13.93 -12.73 18.68
CA PHE A 29 12.82 -12.86 17.74
C PHE A 29 13.30 -12.91 16.28
N ILE A 30 12.97 -14.00 15.59
CA ILE A 30 13.24 -14.17 14.16
C ILE A 30 12.12 -13.49 13.37
N TYR A 31 12.45 -12.38 12.73
CA TYR A 31 11.51 -11.66 11.88
C TYR A 31 11.12 -12.47 10.64
N PRO A 32 9.89 -12.30 10.12
CA PRO A 32 9.55 -12.81 8.79
C PRO A 32 10.56 -12.29 7.76
N SER A 33 10.85 -13.08 6.72
CA SER A 33 11.72 -12.64 5.62
C SER A 33 11.18 -11.37 4.94
N SER A 34 9.87 -11.13 4.98
CA SER A 34 9.17 -9.94 4.49
C SER A 34 9.32 -8.71 5.39
N THR A 35 10.24 -8.70 6.36
CA THR A 35 10.41 -7.58 7.29
C THR A 35 11.75 -6.88 7.12
N ILE A 36 11.72 -5.55 7.03
CA ILE A 36 12.90 -4.69 7.00
C ILE A 36 12.90 -3.80 8.24
N LYS A 37 14.01 -3.79 8.97
CA LYS A 37 14.23 -2.88 10.09
C LYS A 37 15.13 -1.73 9.66
N ILE A 38 14.65 -0.51 9.84
CA ILE A 38 15.36 0.73 9.55
C ILE A 38 15.72 1.38 10.90
N PRO A 39 16.99 1.32 11.33
CA PRO A 39 17.42 2.01 12.53
C PRO A 39 17.46 3.52 12.29
N ILE A 40 17.02 4.33 13.25
CA ILE A 40 16.93 5.79 13.06
C ILE A 40 18.31 6.46 13.02
N SER A 41 19.34 5.79 13.54
CA SER A 41 20.74 6.21 13.41
C SER A 41 21.19 6.43 11.97
N THR A 42 20.52 5.84 10.98
CA THR A 42 20.84 6.04 9.56
C THR A 42 20.29 7.35 8.98
N ILE A 43 19.49 8.11 9.75
CA ILE A 43 18.89 9.36 9.28
C ILE A 43 19.86 10.52 9.55
N PRO A 44 20.11 11.40 8.56
CA PRO A 44 20.89 12.61 8.78
C PRO A 44 20.35 13.44 9.95
N LEU A 45 21.24 13.83 10.88
CA LEU A 45 20.89 14.65 12.06
C LEU A 45 20.11 15.93 11.68
N LYS A 46 20.37 16.50 10.50
CA LYS A 46 19.63 17.66 9.98
C LYS A 46 18.12 17.47 9.85
N LEU A 47 17.65 16.22 9.73
CA LEU A 47 16.21 15.88 9.68
C LEU A 47 15.62 15.59 11.06
N ILE A 48 16.49 15.52 12.06
CA ILE A 48 16.19 15.43 13.49
C ILE A 48 16.24 16.84 14.12
N ASN A 49 16.82 17.85 13.43
CA ASN A 49 17.08 19.21 13.91
C ASN A 49 15.86 20.10 14.23
N ASN A 50 14.64 19.56 14.23
CA ASN A 50 13.48 20.29 14.73
C ASN A 50 13.27 20.12 16.24
N PHE A 51 14.05 19.27 16.91
CA PHE A 51 13.97 19.10 18.35
C PHE A 51 14.86 20.08 19.10
N SER A 52 14.38 20.56 20.25
CA SER A 52 15.19 21.38 21.14
C SER A 52 16.43 20.61 21.64
N PRO A 53 17.53 21.29 21.98
CA PRO A 53 18.71 20.64 22.54
C PRO A 53 18.43 19.81 23.80
N GLU A 54 17.39 20.17 24.57
CA GLU A 54 16.97 19.45 25.76
C GLU A 54 16.30 18.11 25.43
N ILE A 55 15.46 18.08 24.39
CA ILE A 55 14.81 16.87 23.88
C ILE A 55 15.84 15.91 23.27
N LEU A 56 16.83 16.46 22.55
CA LEU A 56 17.88 15.65 21.91
C LEU A 56 18.75 14.88 22.92
N LYS A 57 18.86 15.32 24.17
CA LYS A 57 19.56 14.56 25.24
C LYS A 57 18.90 13.20 25.52
N PHE A 58 17.61 13.07 25.23
CA PHE A 58 16.84 11.84 25.40
C PHE A 58 16.83 10.98 24.13
N TYR A 59 17.56 11.38 23.09
CA TYR A 59 17.66 10.58 21.87
C TYR A 59 18.23 9.20 22.17
N LYS A 60 17.43 8.18 21.90
CA LYS A 60 17.82 6.78 21.90
C LYS A 60 17.52 6.20 20.52
N GLU A 61 18.42 5.35 20.02
CA GLU A 61 18.25 4.70 18.73
C GLU A 61 17.01 3.82 18.72
N GLY A 62 15.96 4.33 18.07
CA GLY A 62 14.71 3.61 17.81
C GLY A 62 14.69 2.97 16.44
N ASN A 63 13.55 2.35 16.11
CA ASN A 63 13.42 1.55 14.90
C ASN A 63 12.09 1.77 14.19
N ILE A 64 12.16 1.69 12.87
CA ILE A 64 10.99 1.58 11.99
C ILE A 64 11.03 0.20 11.36
N ILE A 65 9.98 -0.58 11.62
CA ILE A 65 9.90 -1.97 11.19
C ILE A 65 8.84 -2.03 10.09
N LEU A 66 9.29 -2.20 8.85
CA LEU A 66 8.41 -2.37 7.69
C LEU A 66 8.07 -3.85 7.55
N VAL A 67 6.79 -4.18 7.54
CA VAL A 67 6.27 -5.54 7.30
C VAL A 67 5.61 -5.55 5.93
N GLY A 68 6.25 -6.23 4.97
CA GLY A 68 5.75 -6.41 3.62
C GLY A 68 4.65 -7.44 3.58
N THR A 69 3.54 -7.08 2.94
CA THR A 69 2.34 -7.89 2.87
C THR A 69 1.86 -8.06 1.45
N VAL A 70 1.18 -9.18 1.22
CA VAL A 70 0.31 -9.37 0.06
C VAL A 70 -1.11 -9.30 0.59
N HIS A 71 -1.90 -8.32 0.13
CA HIS A 71 -3.20 -7.94 0.73
C HIS A 71 -4.26 -9.06 0.79
N PHE A 72 -3.99 -10.22 0.22
CA PHE A 72 -4.88 -11.38 0.15
C PHE A 72 -4.29 -12.67 0.77
N SER A 73 -3.16 -12.55 1.45
CA SER A 73 -2.44 -13.68 2.03
C SER A 73 -2.75 -13.84 3.52
N ASP A 74 -3.21 -15.03 3.93
CA ASP A 74 -3.37 -15.36 5.36
C ASP A 74 -2.03 -15.38 6.08
N GLN A 75 -0.95 -15.72 5.37
CA GLN A 75 0.40 -15.65 5.93
C GLN A 75 0.77 -14.20 6.30
N SER A 76 0.36 -13.20 5.51
CA SER A 76 0.57 -11.79 5.88
C SER A 76 -0.15 -11.41 7.18
N LYS A 77 -1.33 -11.97 7.46
CA LYS A 77 -2.03 -11.78 8.75
C LYS A 77 -1.21 -12.36 9.91
N ILE A 78 -0.61 -13.54 9.72
CA ILE A 78 0.22 -14.22 10.73
C ILE A 78 1.49 -13.42 10.98
N ASP A 79 2.18 -12.99 9.93
CA ASP A 79 3.43 -12.24 10.02
C ASP A 79 3.23 -10.90 10.75
N VAL A 80 2.18 -10.14 10.37
CA VAL A 80 1.82 -8.88 11.03
C VAL A 80 1.55 -9.08 12.51
N ARG A 81 0.73 -10.08 12.87
CA ARG A 81 0.48 -10.40 14.28
C ARG A 81 1.76 -10.72 15.02
N ARG A 82 2.60 -11.57 14.44
CA ARG A 82 3.84 -12.03 15.06
C ARG A 82 4.79 -10.86 15.34
N VAL A 83 4.97 -9.97 14.36
CA VAL A 83 5.84 -8.78 14.49
C VAL A 83 5.30 -7.79 15.52
N ILE A 84 4.00 -7.46 15.49
CA ILE A 84 3.41 -6.51 16.45
C ILE A 84 3.54 -7.03 17.88
N ARG A 85 3.25 -8.32 18.10
CA ARG A 85 3.35 -8.95 19.42
C ARG A 85 4.78 -9.02 19.95
N ALA A 86 5.74 -9.27 19.07
CA ALA A 86 7.15 -9.38 19.46
C ALA A 86 7.81 -8.02 19.75
N THR A 87 7.37 -6.97 19.05
CA THR A 87 8.02 -5.66 19.12
C THR A 87 7.32 -4.68 20.06
N VAL A 88 6.05 -4.93 20.39
CA VAL A 88 5.21 -4.09 21.26
C VAL A 88 5.37 -2.60 20.90
N PRO A 89 5.09 -2.21 19.65
CA PRO A 89 5.47 -0.91 19.14
C PRO A 89 4.65 0.23 19.76
N ASP A 90 5.22 1.42 19.78
CA ASP A 90 4.56 2.66 20.19
C ASP A 90 3.61 3.20 19.11
N GLY A 91 3.77 2.74 17.86
CA GLY A 91 2.87 3.07 16.77
C GLY A 91 2.78 1.96 15.74
N VAL A 92 1.58 1.73 15.23
CA VAL A 92 1.28 0.81 14.13
C VAL A 92 0.62 1.58 13.00
N TYR A 93 1.26 1.60 11.84
CA TYR A 93 0.80 2.34 10.67
C TYR A 93 0.49 1.38 9.52
N VAL A 94 -0.57 1.63 8.77
CA VAL A 94 -0.96 0.81 7.62
C VAL A 94 -0.89 1.62 6.32
N GLU A 95 -0.54 0.96 5.21
CA GLU A 95 -0.66 1.49 3.84
C GLU A 95 -2.12 1.62 3.43
N LEU A 96 -2.79 2.59 4.06
CA LEU A 96 -4.17 2.93 3.81
C LEU A 96 -4.31 4.41 4.05
N CYS A 97 -5.09 5.09 3.22
CA CYS A 97 -5.42 6.49 3.46
C CYS A 97 -6.65 6.63 4.38
N PRO A 98 -6.82 7.76 5.09
CA PRO A 98 -7.96 7.97 5.99
C PRO A 98 -9.33 7.78 5.30
N ASN A 99 -9.46 8.18 4.03
CA ASN A 99 -10.69 8.04 3.24
C ASN A 99 -11.08 6.57 2.98
N ARG A 100 -10.16 5.63 3.16
CA ARG A 100 -10.40 4.18 2.98
C ARG A 100 -10.51 3.42 4.29
N ARG A 101 -10.68 4.11 5.42
CA ARG A 101 -10.81 3.50 6.77
C ARG A 101 -11.85 2.38 6.88
N SER A 102 -12.88 2.39 6.01
CA SER A 102 -13.92 1.36 5.98
C SER A 102 -13.37 -0.05 5.75
N VAL A 103 -12.21 -0.20 5.10
CA VAL A 103 -11.50 -1.48 4.92
C VAL A 103 -11.21 -2.17 6.26
N LEU A 104 -11.02 -1.38 7.33
CA LEU A 104 -10.70 -1.87 8.68
C LEU A 104 -11.91 -2.45 9.42
N SER A 105 -13.13 -2.28 8.89
CA SER A 105 -14.37 -2.77 9.48
C SER A 105 -15.16 -3.68 8.53
N MET A 106 -14.56 -4.10 7.41
CA MET A 106 -15.21 -5.02 6.47
C MET A 106 -15.25 -6.43 7.03
N ASN A 107 -16.40 -7.10 6.86
CA ASN A 107 -16.53 -8.53 7.12
C ASN A 107 -15.65 -9.33 6.15
N GLU A 108 -15.00 -10.38 6.63
CA GLU A 108 -14.17 -11.24 5.77
C GLU A 108 -15.01 -12.21 4.93
N GLU A 109 -16.26 -12.46 5.30
CA GLU A 109 -17.19 -13.32 4.55
C GLU A 109 -17.44 -12.79 3.15
N VAL A 110 -16.99 -13.53 2.14
CA VAL A 110 -17.13 -13.17 0.74
C VAL A 110 -18.46 -13.67 0.20
N ILE A 111 -19.43 -12.76 0.09
CA ILE A 111 -20.65 -13.00 -0.65
C ILE A 111 -20.47 -12.41 -2.06
N ILE A 112 -20.30 -13.27 -3.06
CA ILE A 112 -20.19 -12.87 -4.47
C ILE A 112 -21.60 -12.71 -5.01
N ASN A 113 -22.15 -11.49 -4.91
CA ASN A 113 -23.47 -11.15 -5.49
C ASN A 113 -23.36 -10.35 -6.79
N ASN A 114 -22.14 -10.15 -7.30
CA ASN A 114 -21.87 -9.19 -8.37
C ASN A 114 -21.70 -9.93 -9.71
N ASP A 115 -22.83 -10.08 -10.41
CA ASP A 115 -22.93 -10.67 -11.77
C ASP A 115 -22.58 -9.67 -12.88
N LYS A 116 -22.24 -8.43 -12.52
CA LYS A 116 -21.86 -7.42 -13.51
C LYS A 116 -20.65 -7.89 -14.30
N ASN A 117 -20.78 -7.86 -15.61
CA ASN A 117 -19.67 -8.12 -16.51
C ASN A 117 -18.71 -6.91 -16.55
N THR A 118 -17.51 -7.14 -17.06
CA THR A 118 -16.46 -6.11 -17.13
C THR A 118 -16.88 -4.86 -17.90
N LEU A 119 -17.71 -4.99 -18.95
CA LEU A 119 -18.20 -3.87 -19.74
C LEU A 119 -19.17 -2.97 -18.96
N GLU A 120 -20.05 -3.56 -18.14
CA GLU A 120 -20.94 -2.80 -17.27
C GLU A 120 -20.17 -2.00 -16.22
N LEU A 121 -19.18 -2.62 -15.56
CA LEU A 121 -18.30 -1.94 -14.60
C LEU A 121 -17.52 -0.80 -15.26
N LEU A 122 -17.05 -0.99 -16.49
CA LEU A 122 -16.37 0.03 -17.27
C LEU A 122 -17.28 1.22 -17.58
N LEU A 123 -18.47 0.96 -18.11
CA LEU A 123 -19.43 2.00 -18.47
C LEU A 123 -19.91 2.79 -17.24
N GLU A 124 -20.16 2.13 -16.12
CA GLU A 124 -20.52 2.81 -14.86
C GLU A 124 -19.40 3.74 -14.37
N ASN A 125 -18.16 3.27 -14.40
CA ASN A 125 -17.01 4.06 -13.97
C ASN A 125 -16.76 5.25 -14.91
N ILE A 126 -16.94 5.07 -16.23
CA ILE A 126 -16.87 6.16 -17.22
C ILE A 126 -17.97 7.20 -16.98
N ARG A 127 -19.21 6.77 -16.73
CA ARG A 127 -20.33 7.68 -16.43
C ARG A 127 -20.08 8.50 -15.16
N LYS A 128 -19.52 7.87 -14.12
CA LYS A 128 -19.28 8.53 -12.81
C LYS A 128 -18.06 9.44 -12.82
N ASN A 129 -17.00 9.06 -13.50
CA ASN A 129 -15.68 9.69 -13.36
C ASN A 129 -15.21 10.41 -14.63
N GLY A 130 -15.97 10.36 -15.73
CA GLY A 130 -15.52 10.77 -17.05
C GLY A 130 -14.69 9.67 -17.72
N LEU A 131 -14.46 9.81 -19.04
CA LEU A 131 -13.85 8.76 -19.86
C LEU A 131 -12.49 8.29 -19.34
N THR A 132 -11.55 9.22 -19.12
CA THR A 132 -10.16 8.89 -18.79
C THR A 132 -10.01 8.31 -17.39
N LYS A 133 -10.54 9.00 -16.37
CA LYS A 133 -10.52 8.52 -14.98
C LYS A 133 -11.38 7.27 -14.80
N GLY A 134 -12.46 7.15 -15.56
CA GLY A 134 -13.34 5.98 -15.57
C GLY A 134 -12.65 4.71 -16.03
N ILE A 135 -11.88 4.76 -17.13
CA ILE A 135 -11.10 3.60 -17.62
C ILE A 135 -10.11 3.10 -16.57
N VAL A 136 -9.33 4.01 -15.97
CA VAL A 136 -8.34 3.63 -14.93
C VAL A 136 -9.05 3.05 -13.71
N THR A 137 -10.14 3.67 -13.27
CA THR A 137 -10.91 3.17 -12.10
C THR A 137 -11.53 1.80 -12.39
N ALA A 138 -12.05 1.60 -13.60
CA ALA A 138 -12.61 0.33 -14.04
C ALA A 138 -11.54 -0.77 -14.08
N PHE A 139 -10.34 -0.48 -14.59
CA PHE A 139 -9.23 -1.42 -14.62
C PHE A 139 -8.91 -1.98 -13.23
N PHE A 140 -8.73 -1.12 -12.22
CA PHE A 140 -8.46 -1.58 -10.86
C PHE A 140 -9.65 -2.30 -10.22
N THR A 141 -10.88 -1.85 -10.50
CA THR A 141 -12.09 -2.46 -9.95
C THR A 141 -12.30 -3.87 -10.51
N THR A 142 -12.18 -4.04 -11.82
CA THR A 142 -12.34 -5.33 -12.52
C THR A 142 -11.32 -6.35 -12.05
N HIS A 143 -10.04 -5.97 -11.97
CA HIS A 143 -8.99 -6.85 -11.47
C HIS A 143 -9.19 -7.19 -9.97
N SER A 144 -9.64 -6.23 -9.16
CA SER A 144 -9.93 -6.49 -7.74
C SER A 144 -11.11 -7.47 -7.60
N ASP A 145 -12.14 -7.33 -8.43
CA ASP A 145 -13.32 -8.18 -8.44
C ASP A 145 -12.99 -9.60 -8.93
N GLU A 146 -12.20 -9.75 -10.00
CA GLU A 146 -11.70 -11.05 -10.46
C GLU A 146 -10.85 -11.75 -9.41
N PHE A 147 -9.95 -11.00 -8.76
CA PHE A 147 -9.13 -11.54 -7.69
C PHE A 147 -10.01 -12.02 -6.52
N LEU A 148 -11.01 -11.23 -6.13
CA LEU A 148 -11.98 -11.62 -5.11
C LEU A 148 -12.74 -12.89 -5.51
N LYS A 149 -13.20 -12.98 -6.76
CA LYS A 149 -13.94 -14.15 -7.29
C LYS A 149 -13.10 -15.43 -7.26
N LYS A 150 -11.85 -15.35 -7.70
CA LYS A 150 -10.93 -16.50 -7.73
C LYS A 150 -10.48 -16.93 -6.35
N THR A 151 -10.08 -15.98 -5.52
CA THR A 151 -9.42 -16.28 -4.24
C THR A 151 -10.40 -16.42 -3.09
N LYS A 152 -11.64 -15.94 -3.26
CA LYS A 152 -12.67 -15.85 -2.21
C LYS A 152 -12.16 -15.14 -0.95
N ARG A 153 -11.25 -14.17 -1.13
CA ARG A 153 -10.63 -13.38 -0.05
C ARG A 153 -10.78 -11.89 -0.32
N ARG A 154 -11.17 -11.14 0.71
CA ARG A 154 -11.20 -9.67 0.67
C ARG A 154 -9.83 -9.08 1.05
N PRO A 155 -9.42 -7.98 0.39
CA PRO A 155 -8.19 -7.30 0.75
C PRO A 155 -8.27 -6.65 2.15
N GLY A 156 -7.11 -6.37 2.75
CA GLY A 156 -7.01 -5.60 3.99
C GLY A 156 -7.13 -6.43 5.27
N GLY A 157 -7.01 -7.76 5.18
CA GLY A 157 -7.05 -8.63 6.36
C GLY A 157 -5.86 -8.41 7.29
N GLU A 158 -4.69 -8.19 6.71
CA GLU A 158 -3.47 -7.77 7.39
C GLU A 158 -3.66 -6.45 8.14
N PHE A 159 -4.37 -5.47 7.56
CA PHE A 159 -4.65 -4.20 8.23
C PHE A 159 -5.66 -4.33 9.36
N ARG A 160 -6.68 -5.19 9.21
CA ARG A 160 -7.63 -5.52 10.29
C ARG A 160 -6.91 -6.18 11.46
N VAL A 161 -6.01 -7.13 11.17
CA VAL A 161 -5.18 -7.76 12.20
C VAL A 161 -4.25 -6.74 12.84
N ALA A 162 -3.59 -5.87 12.07
CA ALA A 162 -2.75 -4.80 12.61
C ALA A 162 -3.51 -3.91 13.60
N LYS A 163 -4.71 -3.45 13.24
CA LYS A 163 -5.57 -2.64 14.11
C LYS A 163 -5.95 -3.40 15.38
N LYS A 164 -6.36 -4.67 15.24
CA LYS A 164 -6.76 -5.52 16.38
C LYS A 164 -5.59 -5.71 17.35
N GLU A 165 -4.41 -6.09 16.86
CA GLU A 165 -3.25 -6.33 17.71
C GLU A 165 -2.71 -5.01 18.31
N CYS A 166 -2.71 -3.90 17.56
CA CYS A 166 -2.36 -2.58 18.09
C CYS A 166 -3.25 -2.16 19.26
N SER A 167 -4.57 -2.41 19.18
CA SER A 167 -5.51 -2.04 20.24
C SER A 167 -5.28 -2.77 21.57
N LYS A 168 -4.53 -3.89 21.55
CA LYS A 168 -4.15 -4.65 22.75
C LYS A 168 -2.92 -4.05 23.45
N ILE A 169 -2.20 -3.12 22.82
CA ILE A 169 -0.96 -2.55 23.35
C ILE A 169 -1.26 -1.19 23.98
N LYS A 170 -0.93 -1.06 25.27
CA LYS A 170 -1.11 0.19 26.00
C LYS A 170 -0.26 1.31 25.40
N ASN A 171 -0.87 2.47 25.19
CA ASN A 171 -0.24 3.68 24.64
C ASN A 171 0.30 3.54 23.20
N SER A 172 -0.06 2.47 22.47
CA SER A 172 0.29 2.35 21.05
C SER A 172 -0.70 3.11 20.18
N ILE A 173 -0.21 3.84 19.19
CA ILE A 173 -1.03 4.65 18.27
C ILE A 173 -1.28 3.85 16.99
N PHE A 174 -2.54 3.70 16.58
CA PHE A 174 -2.86 3.19 15.25
C PHE A 174 -3.04 4.34 14.26
N GLY A 175 -2.36 4.26 13.10
CA GLY A 175 -2.37 5.33 12.11
C GLY A 175 -2.33 4.84 10.65
N TYR A 176 -2.31 5.83 9.76
CA TYR A 176 -2.34 5.68 8.31
C TYR A 176 -1.06 6.31 7.76
N CYS A 177 -0.38 5.66 6.82
CA CYS A 177 0.84 6.21 6.22
C CYS A 177 0.73 6.52 4.72
N ASP A 178 -0.38 6.18 4.07
CA ASP A 178 -0.52 6.34 2.61
C ASP A 178 -1.35 7.57 2.23
N ARG A 179 -1.09 8.07 1.01
CA ARG A 179 -1.75 9.26 0.46
C ARG A 179 -3.15 8.95 -0.02
N SER A 180 -3.94 9.99 -0.24
CA SER A 180 -5.28 9.86 -0.79
C SER A 180 -5.29 9.04 -2.10
N ILE A 181 -6.11 7.99 -2.13
CA ILE A 181 -6.34 7.21 -3.36
C ILE A 181 -6.92 8.09 -4.48
N GLN A 182 -7.70 9.12 -4.13
CA GLN A 182 -8.24 10.04 -5.13
C GLN A 182 -7.12 10.85 -5.80
N VAL A 183 -6.15 11.33 -5.02
CA VAL A 183 -4.96 12.02 -5.56
C VAL A 183 -4.14 11.05 -6.40
N THR A 184 -3.87 9.85 -5.89
CA THR A 184 -3.09 8.81 -6.60
C THR A 184 -3.71 8.49 -7.96
N LEU A 185 -4.99 8.13 -8.00
CA LEU A 185 -5.69 7.82 -9.25
C LEU A 185 -5.74 9.04 -10.18
N THR A 186 -5.83 10.25 -9.62
CA THR A 186 -5.86 11.48 -10.41
C THR A 186 -4.53 11.75 -11.11
N ARG A 187 -3.44 11.65 -10.37
CA ARG A 187 -2.08 11.77 -10.93
C ARG A 187 -1.79 10.65 -11.91
N LEU A 188 -2.28 9.43 -11.64
CA LEU A 188 -2.09 8.27 -12.49
C LEU A 188 -2.71 8.48 -13.88
N TYR A 189 -3.99 8.87 -13.96
CA TYR A 189 -4.60 9.07 -15.28
C TYR A 189 -3.97 10.24 -16.05
N LYS A 190 -3.44 11.24 -15.32
CA LYS A 190 -2.72 12.39 -15.92
C LYS A 190 -1.32 12.01 -16.40
N SER A 191 -0.62 11.09 -15.73
CA SER A 191 0.72 10.64 -16.12
C SER A 191 0.70 9.75 -17.36
N LEU A 192 -0.42 9.09 -17.66
CA LEU A 192 -0.55 8.19 -18.79
C LEU A 192 -0.65 8.92 -20.14
N SER A 193 0.17 8.49 -21.09
CA SER A 193 0.07 8.85 -22.50
C SER A 193 -1.23 8.31 -23.13
N LEU A 194 -1.62 8.86 -24.28
CA LEU A 194 -2.77 8.35 -25.05
C LEU A 194 -2.61 6.87 -25.41
N TRP A 195 -1.37 6.44 -25.68
CA TRP A 195 -1.06 5.04 -26.00
C TRP A 195 -1.21 4.11 -24.80
N GLU A 196 -0.72 4.51 -23.63
CA GLU A 196 -0.88 3.72 -22.40
C GLU A 196 -2.36 3.65 -21.99
N LYS A 197 -3.13 4.73 -22.19
CA LYS A 197 -4.59 4.74 -21.98
C LYS A 197 -5.30 3.72 -22.89
N PHE A 198 -4.91 3.64 -24.16
CA PHE A 198 -5.47 2.66 -25.09
C PHE A 198 -5.10 1.22 -24.70
N LYS A 199 -3.85 0.97 -24.30
CA LYS A 199 -3.43 -0.34 -23.76
C LYS A 199 -4.24 -0.75 -22.53
N LEU A 200 -4.42 0.15 -21.55
CA LEU A 200 -5.24 -0.12 -20.37
C LEU A 200 -6.70 -0.42 -20.72
N PHE A 201 -7.26 0.27 -21.71
CA PHE A 201 -8.62 -0.01 -22.17
C PHE A 201 -8.73 -1.42 -22.77
N LYS A 202 -7.76 -1.81 -23.61
CA LYS A 202 -7.68 -3.17 -24.17
C LYS A 202 -7.52 -4.22 -23.06
N ASP A 203 -6.57 -4.03 -22.15
CA ASP A 203 -6.30 -4.93 -21.03
C ASP A 203 -7.53 -5.04 -20.08
N CYS A 204 -8.30 -3.96 -19.93
CA CYS A 204 -9.54 -3.98 -19.16
C CYS A 204 -10.64 -4.82 -19.82
N ILE A 205 -10.69 -4.90 -21.16
CA ILE A 205 -11.67 -5.75 -21.87
C ILE A 205 -11.21 -7.21 -21.84
N ASP A 206 -9.90 -7.44 -21.96
CA ASP A 206 -9.27 -8.76 -21.94
C ASP A 206 -9.02 -9.29 -20.51
N SER A 207 -9.73 -8.74 -19.50
CA SER A 207 -9.48 -9.02 -18.07
C SER A 207 -9.81 -10.47 -17.70
N ASN A 208 -8.85 -11.36 -17.92
CA ASN A 208 -8.82 -12.68 -17.33
C ASN A 208 -7.52 -12.77 -16.56
N ILE A 209 -7.59 -12.61 -15.23
CA ILE A 209 -6.49 -13.05 -14.37
C ILE A 209 -6.28 -14.55 -14.63
N ASP A 210 -5.04 -15.01 -14.75
CA ASP A 210 -4.69 -16.43 -14.89
C ASP A 210 -4.70 -17.13 -13.50
N ASP A 211 -5.02 -18.42 -13.46
CA ASP A 211 -5.04 -19.21 -12.23
C ASP A 211 -3.65 -19.34 -11.57
N GLU A 212 -2.59 -19.46 -12.37
CA GLU A 212 -1.20 -19.52 -11.87
C GLU A 212 -0.81 -18.19 -11.19
N MET A 213 -1.18 -17.05 -11.78
CA MET A 213 -0.98 -15.74 -11.17
C MET A 213 -1.74 -15.58 -9.85
N ALA A 214 -2.99 -16.05 -9.78
CA ALA A 214 -3.79 -16.00 -8.56
C ALA A 214 -3.17 -16.87 -7.45
N GLU A 215 -2.70 -18.07 -7.78
CA GLU A 215 -2.04 -18.97 -6.82
C GLU A 215 -0.72 -18.39 -6.29
N LYS A 216 0.10 -17.78 -7.15
CA LYS A 216 1.35 -17.08 -6.77
C LYS A 216 1.11 -15.90 -5.82
N LEU A 217 0.00 -15.17 -5.98
CA LEU A 217 -0.37 -14.06 -5.08
C LEU A 217 -0.94 -14.56 -3.75
N LEU A 218 -1.49 -15.77 -3.70
CA LEU A 218 -2.02 -16.37 -2.47
C LEU A 218 -0.96 -17.09 -1.65
N THR A 219 -0.03 -17.76 -2.32
CA THR A 219 1.07 -18.47 -1.70
C THR A 219 2.26 -17.52 -1.61
N ASN A 220 2.60 -17.09 -0.40
CA ASN A 220 3.88 -16.43 -0.12
C ASN A 220 5.05 -17.43 -0.29
N SER A 221 5.13 -18.12 -1.44
CA SER A 221 6.27 -18.91 -1.92
C SER A 221 7.51 -17.99 -2.01
N PRO A 222 8.75 -18.41 -2.32
CA PRO A 222 9.90 -17.51 -2.34
C PRO A 222 9.78 -16.53 -3.52
N ALA A 223 8.93 -15.53 -3.32
CA ALA A 223 8.35 -14.59 -4.26
C ALA A 223 9.02 -13.22 -4.14
N PHE A 224 9.94 -13.08 -3.17
CA PHE A 224 10.83 -11.93 -3.01
C PHE A 224 11.47 -11.56 -4.35
N LEU A 225 12.04 -12.55 -5.06
CA LEU A 225 12.63 -12.35 -6.38
C LEU A 225 11.61 -12.07 -7.49
N LYS A 226 10.41 -12.65 -7.44
CA LYS A 226 9.42 -12.52 -8.53
C LYS A 226 8.64 -11.20 -8.50
N ILE A 227 8.52 -10.56 -7.35
CA ILE A 227 7.83 -9.26 -7.25
C ILE A 227 8.72 -8.14 -7.78
N GLU A 228 10.03 -8.19 -7.52
CA GLU A 228 10.99 -7.26 -8.16
C GLU A 228 10.94 -7.41 -9.68
N GLU A 229 10.98 -8.64 -10.20
CA GLU A 229 10.79 -8.91 -11.63
C GLU A 229 9.45 -8.35 -12.17
N PHE A 230 8.36 -8.50 -11.41
CA PHE A 230 7.04 -7.95 -11.79
C PHE A 230 7.03 -6.42 -11.80
N LEU A 231 7.68 -5.79 -10.83
CA LEU A 231 7.81 -4.35 -10.73
C LEU A 231 8.68 -3.78 -11.85
N ASP A 232 9.78 -4.46 -12.20
CA ASP A 232 10.64 -4.12 -13.31
C ASP A 232 9.90 -4.25 -14.64
N MET A 233 9.17 -5.36 -14.86
CA MET A 233 8.30 -5.51 -16.03
C MET A 233 7.22 -4.41 -16.10
N ALA A 234 6.62 -4.06 -14.96
CA ALA A 234 5.62 -3.00 -14.89
C ALA A 234 6.23 -1.62 -15.17
N TYR A 235 7.47 -1.37 -14.73
CA TYR A 235 8.23 -0.17 -15.03
C TYR A 235 8.52 -0.06 -16.53
N GLU A 236 9.00 -1.13 -17.16
CA GLU A 236 9.29 -1.17 -18.60
C GLU A 236 8.01 -0.98 -19.44
N LYS A 237 6.91 -1.63 -19.04
CA LYS A 237 5.65 -1.61 -19.80
C LYS A 237 4.85 -0.33 -19.57
N TYR A 238 4.89 0.21 -18.35
CA TYR A 238 4.04 1.30 -17.87
C TYR A 238 4.79 2.24 -16.90
N PRO A 239 5.82 2.97 -17.36
CA PRO A 239 6.67 3.80 -16.49
C PRO A 239 5.88 4.88 -15.76
N GLY A 240 4.84 5.44 -16.40
CA GLY A 240 3.94 6.42 -15.78
C GLY A 240 3.10 5.83 -14.64
N ILE A 241 2.77 4.54 -14.70
CA ILE A 241 2.07 3.81 -13.63
C ILE A 241 3.02 3.56 -12.47
N TYR A 242 4.20 3.01 -12.75
CA TYR A 242 5.19 2.70 -11.72
C TYR A 242 5.56 3.93 -10.90
N LYS A 243 5.88 5.05 -11.57
CA LYS A 243 6.20 6.32 -10.90
C LYS A 243 5.12 6.76 -9.90
N VAL A 244 3.84 6.72 -10.30
CA VAL A 244 2.74 7.22 -9.46
C VAL A 244 2.30 6.21 -8.41
N MET A 245 2.26 4.93 -8.74
CA MET A 245 1.75 3.87 -7.87
C MET A 245 2.79 3.36 -6.87
N ILE A 246 4.09 3.49 -7.19
CA ILE A 246 5.20 3.02 -6.37
C ILE A 246 6.02 4.23 -5.88
N GLU A 247 6.81 4.87 -6.75
CA GLU A 247 7.82 5.85 -6.32
C GLU A 247 7.24 7.02 -5.50
N GLU A 248 6.21 7.70 -6.00
CA GLU A 248 5.59 8.83 -5.28
C GLU A 248 4.98 8.41 -3.94
N ARG A 249 4.44 7.19 -3.87
CA ARG A 249 3.83 6.65 -2.65
C ARG A 249 4.88 6.25 -1.63
N ASP A 250 6.02 5.71 -2.08
CA ASP A 250 7.16 5.41 -1.22
C ASP A 250 7.73 6.67 -0.56
N GLN A 251 7.86 7.75 -1.34
CA GLN A 251 8.30 9.06 -0.85
C GLN A 251 7.32 9.59 0.22
N TYR A 252 6.02 9.52 -0.07
CA TYR A 252 4.97 9.94 0.85
C TYR A 252 4.99 9.12 2.15
N MET A 253 4.99 7.79 2.04
CA MET A 253 4.98 6.88 3.18
C MET A 253 6.22 7.04 4.05
N ALA A 254 7.42 7.11 3.45
CA ALA A 254 8.66 7.33 4.19
C ALA A 254 8.61 8.64 4.99
N THR A 255 8.11 9.72 4.38
CA THR A 255 7.97 11.03 5.03
C THR A 255 6.97 10.99 6.18
N ILE A 256 5.80 10.39 5.97
CA ILE A 256 4.77 10.28 7.01
C ILE A 256 5.22 9.39 8.17
N LEU A 257 5.90 8.27 7.90
CA LEU A 257 6.44 7.40 8.93
C LEU A 257 7.49 8.11 9.78
N LEU A 258 8.39 8.89 9.15
CA LEU A 258 9.38 9.69 9.89
C LEU A 258 8.72 10.77 10.76
N ARG A 259 7.73 11.51 10.23
CA ARG A 259 6.99 12.51 11.01
C ARG A 259 6.30 11.90 12.23
N ASN A 260 5.68 10.74 12.04
CA ASN A 260 5.01 10.01 13.12
C ASN A 260 6.00 9.49 14.17
N TYR A 261 7.12 8.92 13.74
CA TYR A 261 8.20 8.53 14.64
C TYR A 261 8.67 9.71 15.49
N ASN A 262 8.94 10.85 14.83
CA ASN A 262 9.40 12.08 15.46
C ASN A 262 8.40 12.61 16.50
N ALA A 263 7.11 12.62 16.18
CA ALA A 263 6.06 13.05 17.10
C ALA A 263 5.97 12.14 18.35
N ILE A 264 6.11 10.83 18.19
CA ILE A 264 6.12 9.88 19.31
C ILE A 264 7.37 10.09 20.17
N PHE A 265 8.54 10.25 19.54
CA PHE A 265 9.79 10.53 20.23
C PHE A 265 9.71 11.80 21.06
N GLU A 266 9.25 12.91 20.47
CA GLU A 266 9.12 14.20 21.15
C GLU A 266 8.18 14.11 22.36
N LYS A 267 7.03 13.44 22.20
CA LYS A 267 6.08 13.24 23.29
C LYS A 267 6.75 12.49 24.45
N LYS A 268 7.44 11.38 24.19
CA LYS A 268 8.12 10.59 25.22
C LYS A 268 9.27 11.37 25.88
N ALA A 269 10.05 12.10 25.10
CA ALA A 269 11.15 12.91 25.62
C ALA A 269 10.62 14.03 26.54
N ASN A 270 9.49 14.65 26.21
CA ASN A 270 8.81 15.61 27.09
C ASN A 270 8.28 14.97 28.39
N GLU A 271 7.71 13.77 28.32
CA GLU A 271 7.31 13.01 29.52
C GLU A 271 8.53 12.69 30.41
N ALA A 272 9.69 12.42 29.83
CA ALA A 272 10.93 12.18 30.58
C ALA A 272 11.52 13.46 31.19
N LEU A 273 11.52 14.57 30.44
CA LEU A 273 11.97 15.87 30.91
C LEU A 273 11.18 16.36 32.14
N THR A 274 9.87 16.15 32.14
CA THR A 274 8.97 16.59 33.23
C THR A 274 8.96 15.63 34.43
N GLY A 275 9.85 14.64 34.47
CA GLY A 275 9.98 13.66 35.55
C GLY A 275 8.89 12.59 35.56
N GLY A 276 8.11 12.47 34.48
CA GLY A 276 6.94 11.61 34.41
C GLY A 276 7.26 10.13 34.18
N LYS A 277 8.30 9.79 33.39
CA LYS A 277 8.77 8.42 33.09
C LYS A 277 10.20 8.40 32.56
N ASP A 278 10.91 7.28 32.69
CA ASP A 278 12.18 7.07 31.98
C ASP A 278 11.99 7.01 30.46
N MET A 279 12.97 7.52 29.72
CA MET A 279 12.95 7.48 28.27
C MET A 279 13.19 6.07 27.74
N GLU A 280 12.23 5.54 26.99
CA GLU A 280 12.33 4.26 26.27
C GLU A 280 12.62 4.48 24.78
N VAL A 281 13.22 3.48 24.15
CA VAL A 281 13.35 3.47 22.67
C VAL A 281 11.99 3.59 22.01
N VAL A 282 11.92 4.29 20.88
CA VAL A 282 10.71 4.37 20.06
C VAL A 282 10.76 3.28 19.02
N ASN A 283 9.73 2.45 18.95
CA ASN A 283 9.56 1.49 17.88
C ASN A 283 8.22 1.72 17.19
N ILE A 284 8.21 1.84 15.86
CA ILE A 284 6.98 1.81 15.09
C ILE A 284 7.00 0.67 14.08
N VAL A 285 5.83 0.09 13.82
CA VAL A 285 5.63 -0.95 12.81
C VAL A 285 4.77 -0.38 11.68
N ALA A 286 5.22 -0.49 10.44
CA ALA A 286 4.46 -0.11 9.26
C ALA A 286 4.10 -1.36 8.46
N ILE A 287 2.81 -1.57 8.18
CA ILE A 287 2.31 -2.67 7.35
C ILE A 287 2.07 -2.11 5.97
N VAL A 288 2.91 -2.53 5.02
CA VAL A 288 2.93 -2.03 3.65
C VAL A 288 2.89 -3.19 2.67
N GLY A 289 2.45 -2.93 1.45
CA GLY A 289 2.55 -3.83 0.33
C GLY A 289 4.01 -4.17 0.05
N TYR A 290 4.27 -5.42 -0.30
CA TYR A 290 5.64 -5.91 -0.49
C TYR A 290 6.47 -5.04 -1.46
N GLY A 291 5.84 -4.58 -2.56
CA GLY A 291 6.51 -3.74 -3.57
C GLY A 291 6.99 -2.38 -3.08
N HIS A 292 6.59 -1.94 -1.89
CA HIS A 292 6.98 -0.65 -1.31
C HIS A 292 8.17 -0.76 -0.34
N LEU A 293 8.58 -1.96 0.07
CA LEU A 293 9.59 -2.15 1.11
C LEU A 293 10.93 -1.47 0.78
N ILE A 294 11.48 -1.77 -0.40
CA ILE A 294 12.78 -1.25 -0.83
C ILE A 294 12.68 0.25 -1.13
N GLY A 295 11.61 0.68 -1.79
CA GLY A 295 11.38 2.08 -2.11
C GLY A 295 11.26 2.96 -0.85
N ILE A 296 10.45 2.57 0.14
CA ILE A 296 10.34 3.28 1.42
C ILE A 296 11.70 3.32 2.12
N LYS A 297 12.42 2.19 2.19
CA LYS A 297 13.76 2.14 2.79
C LYS A 297 14.71 3.13 2.13
N ASN A 298 14.70 3.21 0.80
CA ASN A 298 15.56 4.11 0.04
C ASN A 298 15.12 5.58 0.12
N CYS A 299 13.83 5.84 0.35
CA CYS A 299 13.28 7.18 0.58
C CYS A 299 13.47 7.64 2.03
N PHE A 300 13.76 6.72 2.95
CA PHE A 300 13.82 7.04 4.37
C PHE A 300 14.93 8.05 4.69
N GLY A 301 14.60 9.09 5.45
CA GLY A 301 15.57 10.15 5.79
C GLY A 301 15.93 11.06 4.61
N LYS A 302 15.03 11.21 3.63
CA LYS A 302 15.11 12.25 2.59
C LYS A 302 13.96 13.23 2.74
N GLU A 303 14.15 14.46 2.28
CA GLU A 303 13.11 15.49 2.27
C GLU A 303 12.29 15.38 0.99
N TYR A 304 10.97 15.30 1.15
CA TYR A 304 10.01 15.33 0.05
C TYR A 304 8.93 16.35 0.36
N ASP A 305 8.51 17.09 -0.66
CA ASP A 305 7.41 18.03 -0.57
C ASP A 305 6.08 17.26 -0.58
N LEU A 306 5.43 17.19 0.59
CA LEU A 306 4.13 16.53 0.71
C LEU A 306 3.02 17.30 -0.02
N ASP A 307 3.13 18.62 -0.16
CA ASP A 307 2.14 19.43 -0.87
C ASP A 307 2.24 19.14 -2.38
N GLU A 308 3.46 18.98 -2.90
CA GLU A 308 3.69 18.51 -4.26
C GLU A 308 3.13 17.08 -4.47
N LEU A 309 3.40 16.16 -3.54
CA LEU A 309 2.93 14.77 -3.62
C LEU A 309 1.41 14.63 -3.46
N ASN A 310 0.76 15.60 -2.81
CA ASN A 310 -0.70 15.71 -2.69
C ASN A 310 -1.35 16.52 -3.82
N SER A 311 -0.57 17.29 -4.59
CA SER A 311 -1.06 18.09 -5.70
C SER A 311 -1.54 17.21 -6.86
N ILE A 312 -2.61 17.63 -7.52
CA ILE A 312 -3.10 17.02 -8.77
C ILE A 312 -2.50 17.67 -10.02
N THR A 313 -1.69 18.71 -9.84
CA THR A 313 -0.95 19.38 -10.92
C THR A 313 0.38 18.68 -11.08
N LEU A 314 0.61 18.07 -12.25
CA LEU A 314 1.93 17.58 -12.62
C LEU A 314 2.72 18.77 -13.15
N GLN A 315 3.93 19.01 -12.64
CA GLN A 315 4.77 20.18 -12.98
C GLN A 315 5.10 20.35 -14.49
N ASN A 316 4.68 19.41 -15.34
CA ASN A 316 4.95 19.40 -16.79
C ASN A 316 3.69 19.41 -17.69
N GLU A 317 2.54 19.91 -17.23
CA GLU A 317 1.37 20.10 -18.10
C GLU A 317 1.50 21.34 -19.02
N ASN A 318 2.59 21.45 -19.80
CA ASN A 318 2.58 22.27 -21.02
C ASN A 318 1.97 21.44 -22.14
N VAL A 319 0.65 21.25 -22.08
CA VAL A 319 -0.10 20.59 -23.15
C VAL A 319 -0.10 21.52 -24.36
N ASN A 320 0.75 21.23 -25.35
CA ASN A 320 0.74 21.96 -26.61
C ASN A 320 -0.56 21.63 -27.37
N MET A 321 -1.57 22.47 -27.19
CA MET A 321 -2.92 22.28 -27.72
C MET A 321 -2.94 22.11 -29.24
N TYR A 322 -2.00 22.72 -29.96
CA TYR A 322 -1.85 22.55 -31.41
C TYR A 322 -1.47 21.11 -31.80
N LYS A 323 -0.58 20.48 -31.02
CA LYS A 323 -0.15 19.09 -31.26
C LYS A 323 -1.30 18.11 -31.04
N VAL A 324 -2.13 18.35 -30.03
CA VAL A 324 -3.32 17.52 -29.74
C VAL A 324 -4.37 17.68 -30.84
N CYS A 325 -4.69 18.91 -31.24
CA CYS A 325 -5.64 19.17 -32.33
C CYS A 325 -5.19 18.53 -33.65
N TYR A 326 -3.89 18.60 -33.96
CA TYR A 326 -3.32 17.96 -35.15
C TYR A 326 -3.41 16.43 -35.11
N GLN A 327 -3.15 15.81 -33.96
CA GLN A 327 -3.28 14.35 -33.82
C GLN A 327 -4.75 13.89 -33.96
N LEU A 328 -5.70 14.65 -33.41
CA LEU A 328 -7.13 14.36 -33.55
C LEU A 328 -7.63 14.54 -34.98
N SER A 329 -7.15 15.55 -35.70
CA SER A 329 -7.53 15.75 -37.10
C SER A 329 -7.00 14.63 -38.00
N LEU A 330 -5.77 14.15 -37.78
CA LEU A 330 -5.23 12.99 -38.49
C LEU A 330 -6.04 11.72 -38.22
N PHE A 331 -6.40 11.46 -36.95
CA PHE A 331 -7.22 10.30 -36.59
C PHE A 331 -8.64 10.38 -37.19
N GLY A 332 -9.28 11.54 -37.10
CA GLY A 332 -10.59 11.77 -37.71
C GLY A 332 -10.56 11.62 -39.24
N GLY A 333 -9.52 12.16 -39.88
CA GLY A 333 -9.29 12.00 -41.31
C GLY A 333 -9.11 10.54 -41.73
N ALA A 334 -8.32 9.77 -40.97
CA ALA A 334 -8.12 8.35 -41.23
C ALA A 334 -9.41 7.52 -41.09
N LEU A 335 -10.25 7.82 -40.09
CA LEU A 335 -11.55 7.15 -39.92
C LEU A 335 -12.53 7.47 -41.04
N ILE A 336 -12.61 8.75 -41.47
CA ILE A 336 -13.46 9.18 -42.58
C ILE A 336 -12.98 8.53 -43.89
N PHE A 337 -11.67 8.53 -44.14
CA PHE A 337 -11.07 7.91 -45.32
C PHE A 337 -11.30 6.39 -45.33
N GLY A 338 -11.10 5.72 -44.20
CA GLY A 338 -11.38 4.28 -44.05
C GLY A 338 -12.85 3.95 -44.31
N TYR A 339 -13.78 4.76 -43.78
CA TYR A 339 -15.21 4.63 -44.06
C TYR A 339 -15.53 4.81 -45.55
N TYR A 340 -14.88 5.77 -46.22
CA TYR A 340 -15.09 6.04 -47.65
C TYR A 340 -14.59 4.89 -48.53
N ILE A 341 -13.41 4.33 -48.24
CA ILE A 341 -12.87 3.14 -48.92
C ILE A 341 -13.77 1.92 -48.68
N PHE A 342 -14.21 1.69 -47.44
CA PHE A 342 -15.10 0.59 -47.11
C PHE A 342 -16.45 0.69 -47.83
N LYS A 343 -16.97 1.91 -47.98
CA LYS A 343 -18.22 2.17 -48.73
C LYS A 343 -18.06 1.97 -50.23
N GLN A 344 -16.88 2.20 -50.82
CA GLN A 344 -16.62 1.91 -52.24
C GLN A 344 -16.41 0.42 -52.54
N TRP A 345 -16.12 -0.39 -51.52
CA TRP A 345 -15.93 -1.84 -51.63
C TRP A 345 -17.22 -2.65 -51.43
N LYS A 346 -18.34 -1.99 -51.13
CA LYS A 346 -19.69 -2.53 -51.23
C LYS A 346 -20.35 -2.01 -52.49
#